data_AF-A0A846NAP3-F1
#
_entry.id   AF-A0A846NAP3-F1
#
_cell.length_a   1.000
_cell.length_b   1.000
_cell.length_c   1.000
_cell.angle_alpha   90.00
_cell.angle_beta   90.00
_cell.angle_gamma   90.00
#
_symmetry.space_group_name_H-M   'P 1'
#
loop_
_entity.id
_entity.type
_entity.pdbx_description
1 polymer ?
#
loop_
_entity_poly.entity_id
_entity_poly.type
_entity_poly.pdbx_seq_one_letter_code
_entity_poly.pdbx_strand_id
1 'polypeptide(L)'
;MRLFYYADDSEIKEGKTTDVYFVRTKQILEAKKMDNMQVVAEMTPGTLPKRWPWGVLCGIEETAHLFEGCPVNVYAMPEGSIFYP
;
A
#
# COMPACT_ATOMS: atom_id res chain seq x y z
N MET A 1 -1.19 8.68 25.89
CA MET A 1 -2.53 8.23 25.43
C MET A 1 -3.16 9.38 24.67
N ARG A 2 -3.76 9.11 23.51
CA ARG A 2 -4.45 10.14 22.72
C ARG A 2 -5.92 10.22 23.11
N LEU A 3 -6.50 11.40 22.87
CA LEU A 3 -7.92 11.68 23.12
C LEU A 3 -8.82 11.08 22.03
N PHE A 4 -8.36 11.06 20.78
CA PHE A 4 -9.12 10.59 19.62
C PHE A 4 -8.51 9.32 19.01
N TYR A 5 -9.35 8.51 18.39
CA TYR A 5 -8.96 7.28 17.69
C TYR A 5 -8.66 7.59 16.22
N TYR A 6 -7.42 7.94 15.94
CA TYR A 6 -6.89 8.12 14.59
C TYR A 6 -5.44 7.64 14.56
N ALA A 7 -4.98 7.28 13.36
CA ALA A 7 -3.57 7.05 13.11
C ALA A 7 -2.92 8.37 12.70
N ASP A 8 -1.80 8.73 13.33
CA ASP A 8 -1.01 9.88 12.88
C ASP A 8 -0.03 9.48 11.76
N ASP A 9 0.57 10.48 11.13
CA ASP A 9 1.49 10.29 10.00
C ASP A 9 2.65 9.33 10.34
N SER A 10 3.16 9.40 11.58
CA SER A 10 4.26 8.53 12.02
C SER A 10 3.82 7.08 12.16
N GLU A 11 2.62 6.84 12.67
CA GLU A 11 2.07 5.49 12.80
C GLU A 11 1.79 4.86 11.44
N ILE A 12 1.33 5.65 10.48
CA ILE A 12 1.12 5.19 9.10
C ILE A 12 2.47 4.91 8.44
N LYS A 13 3.43 5.85 8.50
CA LYS A 13 4.75 5.74 7.86
C LYS A 13 5.61 4.62 8.45
N GLU A 14 5.49 4.33 9.75
CA GLU A 14 6.14 3.22 10.42
C GLU A 14 5.40 1.87 10.22
N GLY A 15 4.27 1.86 9.52
CA GLY A 15 3.49 0.65 9.23
C GLY A 15 2.74 0.09 10.44
N LYS A 16 2.50 0.88 11.49
CA LYS A 16 1.76 0.45 12.70
C LYS A 16 0.27 0.22 12.45
N THR A 17 -0.24 0.69 11.32
CA THR A 17 -1.63 0.51 10.87
C THR A 17 -1.84 -0.70 9.96
N THR A 18 -0.81 -1.52 9.73
CA THR A 18 -0.91 -2.71 8.89
C THR A 18 -1.67 -3.85 9.55
N ASP A 19 -2.21 -4.76 8.74
CA ASP A 19 -2.73 -6.03 9.24
C ASP A 19 -1.60 -6.88 9.85
N VAL A 20 -1.85 -7.47 11.02
CA VAL A 20 -0.83 -8.22 11.79
C VAL A 20 -0.22 -9.40 11.02
N TYR A 21 -0.92 -9.95 10.02
CA TYR A 21 -0.39 -11.06 9.24
C TYR A 21 0.81 -10.63 8.38
N PHE A 22 0.93 -9.35 7.99
CA PHE A 22 2.12 -8.85 7.27
C PHE A 22 3.35 -8.85 8.18
N VAL A 23 3.21 -8.41 9.43
CA VAL A 23 4.31 -8.45 10.42
C VAL A 23 4.76 -9.89 10.67
N ARG A 24 3.81 -10.81 10.83
CA ARG A 24 4.11 -12.25 11.01
C ARG A 24 4.74 -12.86 9.77
N THR A 25 4.28 -12.47 8.57
CA THR A 25 4.85 -12.94 7.30
C THR A 25 6.28 -12.46 7.13
N LYS A 26 6.56 -11.19 7.42
CA LYS A 26 7.92 -10.63 7.40
C LYS A 26 8.87 -11.42 8.30
N GLN A 27 8.48 -11.70 9.54
CA GLN A 27 9.26 -12.52 10.47
C GLN A 27 9.59 -13.92 9.90
N ILE A 28 8.62 -14.56 9.23
CA ILE A 28 8.82 -15.87 8.60
C ILE A 28 9.80 -15.76 7.42
N LEU A 29 9.68 -14.72 6.59
CA LEU A 29 10.58 -14.51 5.44
C LEU A 29 12.02 -14.26 5.89
N GLU A 30 12.23 -13.42 6.91
CA GLU A 30 13.54 -13.15 7.51
C GLU A 30 14.15 -14.43 8.12
N ALA A 31 13.37 -15.20 8.89
CA ALA A 31 13.82 -16.46 9.47
C ALA A 31 14.21 -17.51 8.41
N LYS A 32 13.56 -17.45 7.24
CA LYS A 32 13.86 -18.30 6.08
C LYS A 32 14.91 -17.72 5.13
N LYS A 33 15.43 -16.51 5.40
CA LYS A 33 16.37 -15.77 4.53
C LYS A 33 15.82 -15.56 3.11
N MET A 34 14.53 -15.23 3.03
CA MET A 34 13.79 -14.96 1.79
C MET A 34 13.33 -13.50 1.68
N ASP A 35 13.74 -12.66 2.62
CA ASP A 35 13.41 -11.24 2.73
C ASP A 35 14.07 -10.35 1.66
N ASN A 36 15.04 -10.88 0.91
CA ASN A 36 15.70 -10.21 -0.20
C ASN A 36 15.20 -10.65 -1.59
N MET A 37 14.14 -11.47 -1.66
CA MET A 37 13.57 -11.92 -2.92
C MET A 37 13.00 -10.74 -3.70
N GLN A 38 13.42 -10.58 -4.96
CA GLN A 38 12.87 -9.57 -5.84
C GLN A 38 11.49 -10.01 -6.34
N VAL A 39 10.50 -9.15 -6.16
CA VAL A 39 9.11 -9.40 -6.55
C VAL A 39 8.54 -8.20 -7.26
N VAL A 40 7.49 -8.43 -8.04
CA VAL A 40 6.64 -7.39 -8.61
C VAL A 40 5.24 -7.58 -8.03
N ALA A 41 4.66 -6.49 -7.52
CA ALA A 41 3.28 -6.47 -7.03
C ALA A 41 2.49 -5.47 -7.87
N GLU A 42 1.32 -5.89 -8.34
CA GLU A 42 0.38 -5.05 -9.09
C GLU A 42 -0.87 -4.80 -8.24
N MET A 43 -1.43 -3.60 -8.37
CA MET A 43 -2.65 -3.20 -7.68
C MET A 43 -3.78 -3.08 -8.71
N THR A 44 -4.76 -3.97 -8.61
CA THR A 44 -5.95 -3.98 -9.47
C THR A 44 -7.21 -4.03 -8.61
N PRO A 45 -8.31 -3.38 -9.04
CA PRO A 45 -9.59 -3.54 -8.35
C PRO A 45 -10.08 -4.99 -8.55
N GLY A 46 -10.59 -5.63 -7.50
CA GLY A 46 -11.33 -6.89 -7.70
C GLY A 46 -12.64 -6.66 -8.45
N THR A 47 -13.40 -5.64 -8.04
CA THR A 47 -14.59 -5.12 -8.73
C THR A 47 -14.77 -3.64 -8.38
N LEU A 48 -15.46 -2.88 -9.22
CA LEU A 48 -15.86 -1.52 -8.91
C LEU A 48 -17.21 -1.45 -8.18
N PRO A 49 -17.43 -0.43 -7.33
CA PRO A 49 -18.73 -0.20 -6.68
C PRO A 49 -19.86 -0.17 -7.71
N LYS A 50 -21.03 -0.74 -7.34
CA LYS A 50 -22.23 -0.81 -8.21
C LYS A 50 -21.97 -1.43 -9.59
N ARG A 51 -20.88 -2.18 -9.78
CA ARG A 51 -20.44 -2.75 -11.07
C ARG A 51 -20.25 -1.68 -12.15
N TRP A 52 -19.73 -0.51 -11.75
CA TRP A 52 -19.38 0.51 -12.73
C TRP A 52 -18.31 0.01 -13.70
N PRO A 53 -18.35 0.47 -14.96
CA PRO A 53 -17.39 0.03 -15.96
C PRO A 53 -16.03 0.73 -15.85
N TRP A 54 -15.93 1.83 -15.11
CA TRP A 54 -14.70 2.60 -14.94
C TRP A 54 -14.68 3.36 -13.60
N GLY A 55 -13.49 3.80 -13.20
CA GLY A 55 -13.26 4.65 -12.03
C GLY A 55 -12.23 5.75 -12.31
N VAL A 56 -12.13 6.71 -11.40
CA VAL A 56 -11.06 7.73 -11.40
C VAL A 56 -10.01 7.31 -10.38
N LEU A 57 -8.76 7.24 -10.79
CA LEU A 57 -7.63 6.91 -9.91
C LEU A 57 -7.27 8.13 -9.05
N CYS A 58 -7.24 7.97 -7.72
CA CYS A 58 -6.86 9.01 -6.76
C CYS A 58 -5.98 8.43 -5.64
N GLY A 59 -5.23 9.28 -4.93
CA GLY A 59 -4.40 8.89 -3.77
C GLY A 59 -2.96 8.49 -4.12
N ILE A 60 -2.47 8.89 -5.30
CA ILE A 60 -1.11 8.58 -5.74
C ILE A 60 -0.09 9.43 -4.95
N GLU A 61 -0.41 10.69 -4.66
CA GLU A 61 0.45 11.58 -3.87
C GLU A 61 0.74 11.00 -2.47
N GLU A 62 -0.30 10.61 -1.72
CA GLU A 62 -0.15 10.01 -0.39
C GLU A 62 0.61 8.68 -0.44
N THR A 63 0.36 7.87 -1.47
CA THR A 63 1.10 6.61 -1.68
C THR A 63 2.59 6.87 -1.95
N ALA A 64 2.91 7.89 -2.76
CA ALA A 64 4.29 8.28 -3.02
C ALA A 64 5.00 8.72 -1.73
N HIS A 65 4.33 9.54 -0.91
CA HIS A 65 4.84 9.91 0.42
C HIS A 65 5.02 8.70 1.34
N LEU A 66 4.16 7.68 1.29
CA LEU A 66 4.31 6.46 2.09
C LEU A 66 5.55 5.65 1.67
N PHE A 67 5.84 5.54 0.37
CA PHE A 67 6.99 4.78 -0.14
C PHE A 67 8.30 5.58 -0.23
N GLU A 68 8.29 6.89 0.01
CA GLU A 68 9.50 7.71 0.03
C GLU A 68 10.55 7.16 1.01
N GLY A 69 11.77 6.94 0.52
CA GLY A 69 12.87 6.35 1.30
C GLY A 69 12.85 4.83 1.41
N CYS A 70 11.81 4.14 0.90
CA CYS A 70 11.79 2.69 0.81
C CYS A 70 12.62 2.19 -0.40
N PRO A 71 13.35 1.07 -0.28
CA PRO A 71 14.19 0.53 -1.34
C PRO A 71 13.37 -0.22 -2.41
N VAL A 72 12.37 0.45 -3.00
CA VAL A 72 11.48 -0.11 -4.02
C VAL A 72 11.24 0.90 -5.14
N ASN A 73 10.90 0.39 -6.31
CA ASN A 73 10.41 1.22 -7.41
C ASN A 73 8.87 1.23 -7.37
N VAL A 74 8.27 2.40 -7.54
CA VAL A 74 6.81 2.57 -7.62
C VAL A 74 6.48 3.17 -8.98
N TYR A 75 5.63 2.48 -9.74
CA TYR A 75 5.11 2.91 -11.02
C TYR A 75 3.61 3.10 -10.89
N ALA A 76 3.08 4.18 -11.45
CA ALA A 76 1.66 4.50 -11.39
C ALA A 76 1.18 5.20 -12.67
N MET A 77 -0.11 5.09 -12.95
CA MET A 77 -0.78 6.01 -13.87
C MET A 77 -0.85 7.41 -13.22
N PRO A 78 -0.96 8.49 -14.00
CA PRO A 78 -1.21 9.82 -13.44
C PRO A 78 -2.49 9.85 -12.60
N GLU A 79 -2.46 10.54 -11.47
CA GLU A 79 -3.66 10.80 -10.67
C GLU A 79 -4.72 11.54 -11.51
N GLY A 80 -5.99 11.18 -11.30
CA GLY A 80 -7.12 11.63 -12.12
C GLY A 80 -7.35 10.80 -13.40
N SER A 81 -6.51 9.82 -13.70
CA SER A 81 -6.71 8.93 -14.85
C SER A 81 -7.99 8.10 -14.71
N ILE A 82 -8.67 7.86 -15.84
CA ILE A 82 -9.75 6.89 -15.91
C ILE A 82 -9.15 5.49 -16.05
N PHE A 83 -9.58 4.56 -15.20
CA PHE A 83 -9.19 3.16 -15.27
C PHE A 83 -10.41 2.24 -15.35
N TYR A 84 -10.15 1.01 -15.78
CA TYR A 84 -11.14 -0.06 -15.93
C TYR A 84 -10.74 -1.23 -15.03
N PRO A 85 -11.70 -2.00 -14.49
CA PRO A 85 -11.41 -3.21 -13.74
C PRO A 85 -10.96 -4.38 -14.60
#